data_AF-A0A965GES1-F1
#
_entry.id   AF-A0A965GES1-F1
#
_cell.length_a   1.000
_cell.length_b   1.000
_cell.length_c   1.000
_cell.angle_alpha   90.00
_cell.angle_beta   90.00
_cell.angle_gamma   90.00
#
_symmetry.space_group_name_H-M   'P 1'
#
loop_
_entity.id
_entity.type
_entity.pdbx_description
1 polymer ?
#
loop_
_entity_poly.entity_id
_entity_poly.type
_entity_poly.pdbx_seq_one_letter_code
_entity_poly.pdbx_strand_id
1 'polypeptide(L)' 'MQNSVSPSPTADEAVAISTALELLWPKPQPLAAVTVQTSWRFSGRSWTNSTIARRNRPN' A
#
# COMPACT_ATOMS: atom_id res chain seq x y z
N MET A 1 -5.79 -1.41 28.66
CA MET A 1 -4.38 -1.84 28.63
C MET A 1 -3.55 -0.57 28.58
N GLN A 2 -2.79 -0.28 29.64
CA GLN A 2 -1.95 0.93 29.70
C GLN A 2 -0.56 0.55 29.14
N ASN A 3 -0.16 1.13 28.01
CA ASN A 3 1.19 0.98 27.50
C ASN A 3 2.11 1.95 28.25
N SER A 4 2.80 1.45 29.28
CA SER A 4 3.83 2.20 30.00
C SER A 4 5.18 2.05 29.29
N VAL A 5 5.76 3.16 28.84
CA VAL A 5 7.12 3.21 28.30
C VAL A 5 8.07 3.52 29.45
N SER A 6 9.09 2.68 29.67
CA SER A 6 10.09 2.84 30.72
C SER A 6 11.50 2.69 30.14
N PRO A 7 12.45 3.59 30.48
CA PRO A 7 12.29 4.71 31.41
C PRO A 7 11.44 5.84 30.83
N SER A 8 10.87 6.66 31.72
CA SER A 8 10.19 7.89 31.29
C SER A 8 11.23 8.85 30.71
N PRO A 9 11.00 9.42 29.52
CA PRO A 9 11.92 10.40 28.94
C PRO A 9 12.05 11.61 29.86
N THR A 10 13.24 12.19 29.87
CA THR A 10 13.49 13.49 30.49
C THR A 10 12.77 14.60 29.73
N ALA A 11 12.66 15.79 30.33
CA ALA A 11 11.98 16.92 29.69
C ALA A 11 12.62 17.29 28.35
N ASP A 12 13.95 17.31 28.28
CA ASP A 12 14.69 17.63 27.06
C ASP A 12 14.47 16.57 25.97
N GLU A 13 14.47 15.29 26.34
CA GLU A 13 14.18 14.19 25.41
C GLU A 13 12.74 14.25 24.89
N ALA A 14 11.77 14.59 25.74
CA ALA A 14 10.38 14.75 25.32
C ALA A 14 10.22 15.89 24.29
N VAL A 15 10.92 17.01 24.49
CA VAL A 15 10.95 18.13 23.53
C VAL A 15 11.64 17.73 22.23
N ALA A 16 12.75 17.01 22.30
CA ALA A 16 13.45 16.53 21.11
C ALA A 16 12.57 15.57 20.28
N ILE A 17 11.83 14.69 20.94
CA ILE A 17 10.91 13.75 20.28
C ILE A 17 9.74 14.49 19.63
N SER A 18 9.10 15.43 20.35
CA SER A 18 7.95 16.17 19.80
C SER A 18 8.34 17.03 18.61
N THR A 19 9.49 17.71 18.69
CA THR A 19 10.01 18.54 17.58
C THR A 19 10.40 17.70 16.37
N ALA A 20 11.05 16.55 16.57
CA ALA A 20 11.39 15.64 15.48
C ALA A 20 10.14 15.09 14.79
N LEU A 21 9.09 14.75 15.57
CA LEU A 21 7.81 14.32 15.01
C LEU A 21 7.19 15.43 14.15
N GLU A 22 7.12 16.65 14.64
CA GLU A 22 6.56 17.77 13.88
C GLU A 22 7.35 18.06 12.59
N LEU A 23 8.68 17.97 12.64
CA LEU A 23 9.55 18.20 11.48
C LEU A 23 9.45 17.09 10.43
N LEU A 24 9.32 15.83 10.88
CA LEU A 24 9.33 14.66 10.01
C LEU A 24 7.93 14.25 9.56
N TRP A 25 6.87 14.73 10.22
CA TRP A 25 5.52 14.31 9.88
C TRP A 25 5.18 14.73 8.45
N PRO A 26 4.75 13.79 7.59
CA PRO A 26 4.34 14.16 6.25
C PRO A 26 3.16 15.10 6.34
N LYS A 27 3.30 16.29 5.72
CA LYS A 27 2.16 17.19 5.55
C LYS A 27 1.11 16.46 4.72
N PRO A 28 -0.17 16.51 5.11
CA PRO A 28 -1.24 15.94 4.30
C PRO A 28 -1.20 16.63 2.94
N GLN A 29 -0.71 15.90 1.93
CA GLN A 29 -0.79 16.32 0.55
C GLN A 29 -2.22 16.04 0.08
N PRO A 30 -2.90 16.99 -0.57
CA PRO A 30 -4.16 16.68 -1.23
C PRO A 30 -3.88 15.57 -2.24
N LEU A 31 -4.54 14.42 -2.05
CA LEU A 31 -4.46 13.33 -2.99
C LEU A 31 -5.03 13.86 -4.31
N ALA A 32 -4.18 14.00 -5.34
CA ALA A 32 -4.68 14.20 -6.68
C ALA A 32 -5.68 13.06 -6.94
N ALA A 33 -6.86 13.40 -7.45
CA ALA A 33 -7.88 12.40 -7.79
C ALA A 33 -7.37 11.53 -8.94
N VAL A 34 -6.52 10.56 -8.61
CA VAL A 34 -6.11 9.51 -9.52
C VAL A 34 -7.26 8.53 -9.54
N THR A 35 -7.85 8.34 -10.70
CA THR A 35 -8.81 7.26 -10.95
C THR A 35 -8.04 5.94 -10.88
N VAL A 36 -7.81 5.44 -9.66
CA VAL A 36 -7.20 4.13 -9.45
C VAL A 36 -8.16 3.11 -10.03
N GLN A 37 -7.77 2.46 -11.13
CA GLN A 37 -8.54 1.33 -11.66
C GLN A 37 -8.39 0.16 -10.68
N THR A 38 -9.29 0.08 -9.71
CA THR A 38 -9.35 -0.98 -8.69
C THR A 38 -9.88 -2.31 -9.23
N SER A 39 -10.20 -2.38 -10.53
CA SER A 39 -10.68 -3.61 -11.13
C SER A 39 -9.52 -4.59 -11.24
N TRP A 40 -9.48 -5.57 -10.34
CA TRP A 40 -8.62 -6.73 -10.49
C TRP A 40 -9.00 -7.45 -11.78
N ARG A 41 -8.15 -7.32 -12.82
CA ARG A 41 -8.35 -8.04 -14.07
C ARG A 41 -7.68 -9.40 -13.92
N PHE A 42 -8.46 -10.43 -13.61
CA PHE A 42 -7.99 -11.80 -13.81
C PHE A 42 -7.78 -11.98 -15.32
N SER A 43 -6.53 -12.02 -15.78
CA SER A 43 -6.28 -12.34 -17.18
C SER A 43 -6.74 -13.78 -17.37
N GLY A 44 -7.91 -14.01 -17.95
CA GLY A 44 -8.44 -15.33 -18.29
C GLY A 44 -7.60 -16.08 -19.35
N ARG A 45 -6.31 -15.74 -19.46
CA ARG A 45 -5.32 -16.45 -20.26
C ARG A 45 -5.05 -17.77 -19.56
N SER A 46 -5.67 -18.83 -20.09
CA SER A 46 -5.33 -20.20 -19.73
C SER A 46 -3.83 -20.43 -19.94
N TRP A 47 -3.16 -21.02 -18.96
CA TRP A 47 -1.76 -21.46 -19.06
C TRP A 47 -1.55 -22.58 -20.08
N THR A 48 -2.62 -23.13 -20.66
CA THR A 48 -2.52 -24.23 -21.63
C THR A 48 -2.36 -23.69 -23.05
N ASN A 49 -1.14 -23.84 -23.58
CA ASN A 49 -0.80 -23.60 -24.98
C ASN A 49 -1.41 -24.70 -25.86
N SER A 50 -2.74 -24.73 -25.93
CA SER A 50 -3.51 -25.81 -26.56
C SER A 50 -3.64 -25.53 -28.05
N THR A 51 -2.58 -25.83 -28.81
CA THR A 51 -2.63 -25.90 -30.29
C THR A 51 -3.75 -26.82 -30.81
N ILE A 52 -4.24 -27.73 -29.97
CA ILE A 52 -5.33 -28.68 -30.24
C ILE A 52 -6.70 -28.00 -30.40
N ALA A 53 -6.96 -26.85 -29.76
CA ALA A 53 -8.25 -26.16 -29.85
C ALA A 53 -8.52 -25.53 -31.23
N ARG A 54 -7.50 -25.41 -32.09
CA ARG A 54 -7.60 -24.82 -33.42
C ARG A 54 -8.04 -25.80 -34.53
N ARG A 55 -8.19 -27.10 -34.25
CA ARG A 55 -8.47 -28.12 -35.29
C ARG A 55 -9.93 -28.39 -35.60
N ASN A 56 -10.88 -27.81 -34.86
CA ASN A 56 -12.30 -28.12 -35.08
C ASN A 56 -13.16 -26.87 -35.20
N ARG A 57 -13.01 -26.15 -36.33
CA ARG A 57 -14.04 -25.24 -36.81
C ARG A 57 -14.59 -25.80 -38.12
N PRO A 58 -15.85 -26.26 -38.17
CA PRO A 58 -16.50 -26.62 -39.42
C PRO A 58 -16.76 -25.37 -40.28
N ASN A 59 -16.70 -25.54 -41.60
CA ASN A 59 -17.05 -24.53 -42.61
C ASN A 59 -18.57 -24.36 -42.73
#